data_AF-A0A1E1XKG5-F1
#
_entry.id   AF-A0A1E1XKG5-F1
#
_cell.length_a   1.000
_cell.length_b   1.000
_cell.length_c   1.000
_cell.angle_alpha   90.00
_cell.angle_beta   90.00
_cell.angle_gamma   90.00
#
_symmetry.space_group_name_H-M   'P 1'
#
loop_
_entity.id
_entity.type
_entity.pdbx_description
1 polymer ?
#
loop_
_entity_poly.entity_id
_entity_poly.type
_entity_poly.pdbx_seq_one_letter_code
_entity_poly.pdbx_strand_id
1 'polypeptide(L)'
;SDKRFLGVRGDSLDNLPKHCRTCNAGDKKRQCKPLFEKTTILFRHRDQLVRELMEAFHMRISGDTCVSQTSVRFSDREFCFLAKSLGYAGGDT
;
A
#
# COMPACT_ATOMS: atom_id res chain seq x y z
N SER A 1 -28.25 7.55 3.74
CA SER A 1 -27.52 8.78 4.10
C SER A 1 -26.63 8.54 5.30
N ASP A 2 -25.31 8.48 5.14
CA ASP A 2 -24.38 9.21 6.04
C ASP A 2 -22.98 9.21 5.41
N LYS A 3 -22.57 10.39 4.93
CA LYS A 3 -21.31 10.67 4.24
C LYS A 3 -20.38 11.37 5.22
N ARG A 4 -19.57 10.67 6.00
CA ARG A 4 -18.58 11.33 6.89
C ARG A 4 -17.21 10.68 6.85
N PHE A 5 -16.59 10.85 5.69
CA PHE A 5 -15.15 10.94 5.51
C PHE A 5 -14.68 12.25 6.16
N LEU A 6 -14.12 12.17 7.37
CA LEU A 6 -13.45 13.30 8.01
C LEU A 6 -11.96 12.96 8.14
N GLY A 7 -11.19 13.53 7.22
CA GLY A 7 -9.75 13.30 7.06
C GLY A 7 -9.43 13.38 5.57
N VAL A 8 -9.03 14.59 5.13
CA VAL A 8 -8.69 15.03 3.76
C VAL A 8 -9.41 14.28 2.64
N ARG A 9 -10.32 14.97 1.95
CA ARG A 9 -10.86 14.52 0.65
C ARG A 9 -9.73 14.58 -0.38
N GLY A 10 -8.85 13.58 -0.37
CA GLY A 10 -7.97 13.31 -1.50
C GLY A 10 -8.88 12.74 -2.57
N ASP A 11 -9.12 13.52 -3.63
CA ASP A 11 -9.59 12.94 -4.88
C ASP A 11 -8.64 11.79 -5.25
N SER A 12 -9.19 10.78 -5.91
CA SER A 12 -8.65 9.43 -6.13
C SER A 12 -7.28 9.32 -6.85
N LEU A 13 -6.53 10.42 -6.93
CA LEU A 13 -5.33 10.69 -7.70
C LEU A 13 -4.09 11.01 -6.85
N ASP A 14 -4.23 11.28 -5.55
CA ASP A 14 -3.07 11.74 -4.76
C ASP A 14 -2.28 10.60 -4.12
N ASN A 15 -0.95 10.71 -4.19
CA ASN A 15 0.03 9.87 -3.50
C ASN A 15 0.13 10.17 -1.99
N LEU A 16 -0.98 10.56 -1.37
CA LEU A 16 -1.10 10.88 0.04
C LEU A 16 -1.43 9.63 0.88
N PRO A 17 -0.58 9.27 1.87
CA PRO A 17 -0.80 8.09 2.70
C PRO A 17 -2.14 8.18 3.44
N LYS A 18 -2.94 7.13 3.29
CA LYS A 18 -4.26 7.02 3.95
C LYS A 18 -4.05 6.56 5.39
N HIS A 19 -4.10 7.48 6.35
CA HIS A 19 -4.03 7.11 7.75
C HIS A 19 -5.21 6.20 8.15
N CYS A 20 -4.90 5.05 8.73
CA CYS A 20 -5.85 4.07 9.24
C CYS A 20 -6.42 4.54 10.58
N ARG A 21 -7.68 4.15 10.84
CA ARG A 21 -8.42 4.52 12.07
C ARG A 21 -7.69 4.10 13.36
N THR A 22 -6.90 3.04 13.29
CA THR A 22 -6.07 2.51 14.38
C THR A 22 -4.94 3.45 14.80
N CYS A 23 -4.37 4.26 13.89
CA CYS A 23 -3.38 5.28 14.24
C CYS A 23 -4.02 6.59 14.74
N ASN A 24 -5.29 6.86 14.39
CA ASN A 24 -5.98 8.10 14.75
C ASN A 24 -6.61 8.10 16.16
N ALA A 25 -6.51 7.00 16.92
CA ALA A 25 -7.16 6.83 18.22
C ALA A 25 -6.51 7.60 19.39
N GLY A 26 -5.72 8.65 19.14
CA GLY A 26 -5.16 9.53 20.17
C GLY A 26 -3.94 8.97 20.93
N ASP A 27 -3.56 7.71 20.70
CA ASP A 27 -2.34 7.13 21.26
C ASP A 27 -1.09 7.71 20.58
N LYS A 28 -0.41 8.66 21.25
CA LYS A 28 0.91 9.17 20.84
C LYS A 28 1.97 8.06 20.65
N LYS A 29 1.69 6.86 21.15
CA LYS A 29 2.53 5.65 21.05
C LYS A 29 2.32 4.85 19.75
N ARG A 30 1.20 5.02 19.04
CA ARG A 30 0.90 4.36 17.75
C ARG A 30 0.86 5.39 16.61
N GLN A 31 2.00 6.03 16.39
CA GLN A 31 2.17 6.85 15.20
C GLN A 31 2.37 5.92 14.00
N CYS A 32 1.66 6.20 12.91
CA CYS A 32 1.87 5.60 11.60
C CYS A 32 3.25 6.00 11.05
N LYS A 33 4.31 5.43 11.63
CA LYS A 33 5.70 5.68 11.28
C LYS A 33 6.34 4.36 10.85
N PRO A 34 7.10 4.36 9.74
CA PRO A 34 7.85 3.18 9.38
C PRO A 34 8.92 2.94 10.46
N LEU A 35 8.82 1.81 11.17
CA LEU A 35 9.81 1.41 12.16
C LEU A 35 10.94 0.70 11.41
N PHE A 36 12.05 1.40 11.17
CA PHE A 36 13.18 0.88 10.38
C PHE A 36 13.64 -0.52 10.84
N GLU A 37 13.78 -0.71 12.16
CA GLU A 37 14.15 -2.00 12.77
C GLU A 37 13.16 -3.15 12.51
N LYS A 38 11.92 -2.81 12.16
CA LYS A 38 10.85 -3.78 11.84
C LYS A 38 10.52 -3.81 10.35
N THR A 39 11.30 -3.14 9.51
CA THR A 39 11.11 -3.21 8.05
C THR A 39 11.66 -4.51 7.51
N THR A 40 10.91 -5.13 6.60
CA THR A 40 11.35 -6.30 5.85
C THR A 40 11.59 -5.90 4.41
N ILE A 41 12.71 -6.31 3.84
CA ILE A 41 13.00 -6.08 2.42
C ILE A 41 12.17 -7.08 1.61
N LEU A 42 11.12 -6.58 0.96
CA LEU A 42 10.17 -7.39 0.19
C LEU A 42 10.80 -7.96 -1.09
N PHE A 43 11.64 -7.18 -1.77
CA PHE A 43 12.27 -7.58 -3.03
C PHE A 43 13.60 -6.84 -3.26
N ARG A 44 14.59 -7.51 -3.86
CA ARG A 44 15.89 -6.92 -4.23
C ARG A 44 16.12 -7.08 -5.73
N HIS A 45 16.41 -5.96 -6.40
CA HIS A 45 16.77 -5.95 -7.81
C HIS A 45 17.63 -4.73 -8.12
N ARG A 46 18.47 -4.79 -9.15
CA ARG A 46 19.36 -3.67 -9.56
C ARG A 46 18.58 -2.48 -10.11
N ASP A 47 17.53 -2.76 -10.87
CA ASP A 47 16.67 -1.77 -11.50
C ASP A 47 15.67 -1.20 -10.48
N GLN A 48 15.60 0.13 -10.39
CA GLN A 48 14.70 0.85 -9.50
C GLN A 48 13.23 0.63 -9.84
N LEU A 49 12.86 0.72 -11.13
CA LEU A 49 11.49 0.58 -11.56
C LEU A 49 10.96 -0.82 -11.20
N VAL A 50 11.78 -1.85 -11.36
CA VAL A 50 11.40 -3.21 -10.95
C VAL A 50 11.18 -3.32 -9.44
N ARG A 51 11.99 -2.63 -8.61
CA ARG A 51 11.77 -2.60 -7.16
C ARG A 51 10.45 -1.91 -6.82
N GLU A 52 10.17 -0.76 -7.42
CA GLU A 52 8.92 -0.01 -7.21
C GLU A 52 7.69 -0.81 -7.66
N LEU A 53 7.79 -1.54 -8.78
CA LEU A 53 6.75 -2.41 -9.29
C LEU A 53 6.44 -3.55 -8.30
N MET A 54 7.49 -4.19 -7.78
CA MET A 54 7.35 -5.27 -6.81
C MET A 54 6.83 -4.77 -5.45
N GLU A 55 7.27 -3.60 -4.99
CA GLU A 55 6.74 -2.95 -3.80
C GLU A 55 5.23 -2.70 -3.94
N ALA A 56 4.79 -2.14 -5.07
CA ALA A 56 3.36 -1.91 -5.35
C ALA A 56 2.57 -3.21 -5.38
N PHE A 57 3.15 -4.28 -5.91
CA PHE A 57 2.51 -5.59 -5.97
C PHE A 57 2.33 -6.15 -4.56
N HIS A 58 3.40 -6.16 -3.76
CA HIS A 58 3.38 -6.66 -2.38
C HIS A 58 2.49 -5.83 -1.45
N MET A 59 2.42 -4.52 -1.64
CA MET A 59 1.51 -3.67 -0.87
C MET A 59 0.05 -3.93 -1.22
N ARG A 60 -0.27 -4.16 -2.50
CA ARG A 60 -1.63 -4.47 -2.95
C ARG A 60 -2.13 -5.81 -2.40
N ILE A 61 -1.29 -6.83 -2.33
CA ILE A 61 -1.67 -8.13 -1.72
C ILE A 61 -1.78 -8.06 -0.19
N SER A 62 -0.99 -7.20 0.47
CA SER A 62 -0.94 -7.14 1.93
C SER A 62 -2.07 -6.28 2.53
N GLY A 63 -2.68 -5.39 1.74
CA GLY A 63 -3.76 -4.50 2.17
C GLY A 63 -3.34 -3.35 3.10
N ASP A 64 -2.08 -3.33 3.55
CA ASP A 64 -1.53 -2.31 4.45
C ASP A 64 -1.01 -1.08 3.68
N THR A 65 -1.85 -0.05 3.54
CA THR A 65 -1.48 1.24 2.88
C THR A 65 -1.35 2.41 3.84
N CYS A 66 -1.27 2.10 5.14
CA CYS A 66 -1.45 3.09 6.19
C CYS A 66 -0.21 3.98 6.44
N VAL A 67 0.98 3.43 6.16
CA VAL A 67 2.28 4.07 6.39
C VAL A 67 3.01 4.35 5.08
N SER A 68 2.79 3.53 4.06
CA SER A 68 3.43 3.64 2.75
C SER A 68 2.38 3.76 1.66
N GLN A 69 2.70 4.53 0.62
CA GLN A 69 2.00 4.54 -0.66
C GLN A 69 3.03 4.40 -1.78
N THR A 70 2.70 3.62 -2.80
CA THR A 70 3.61 3.38 -3.92
C THR A 70 3.61 4.53 -4.91
N SER A 71 4.78 4.81 -5.49
CA SER A 71 4.96 5.75 -6.60
C SER A 71 4.29 5.25 -7.89
N VAL A 72 4.15 3.94 -8.02
CA VAL A 72 3.56 3.25 -9.18
C VAL A 72 2.19 2.69 -8.80
N ARG A 73 1.25 2.79 -9.73
CA ARG A 73 -0.10 2.23 -9.60
C ARG A 73 -0.38 1.28 -10.74
N PHE A 74 -0.79 0.06 -10.40
CA PHE A 74 -1.24 -0.92 -11.37
C PHE A 74 -2.68 -0.67 -11.80
N SER A 75 -2.95 -0.87 -13.09
CA SER A 75 -4.28 -1.28 -13.53
C SER A 75 -4.60 -2.69 -13.03
N ASP A 76 -5.88 -3.05 -12.97
CA ASP A 76 -6.29 -4.38 -12.54
C ASP A 76 -5.75 -5.48 -13.45
N ARG A 77 -5.61 -5.20 -14.75
CA ARG A 77 -5.07 -6.13 -15.73
C ARG A 77 -3.58 -6.40 -15.50
N GLU A 78 -2.79 -5.35 -15.28
CA GLU A 78 -1.35 -5.49 -14.98
C GLU A 78 -1.12 -6.26 -13.68
N PHE A 79 -1.92 -5.98 -12.66
CA PHE A 79 -1.86 -6.72 -11.41
C PHE A 79 -2.22 -8.19 -11.60
N CYS A 80 -3.32 -8.49 -12.30
CA CYS A 80 -3.73 -9.87 -12.58
C CYS A 80 -2.69 -10.63 -13.38
N PHE A 81 -2.05 -9.97 -14.36
CA PHE A 81 -0.99 -10.57 -15.15
C PHE A 81 0.22 -10.93 -14.28
N LEU A 82 0.68 -10.00 -13.44
CA LEU A 82 1.80 -10.24 -12.52
C LEU A 82 1.47 -11.29 -11.47
N ALA A 83 0.27 -11.26 -10.89
CA ALA A 83 -0.17 -12.25 -9.91
C ALA A 83 -0.11 -13.67 -10.48
N LYS A 84 -0.65 -13.88 -11.68
CA LYS A 84 -0.57 -15.18 -12.38
C LYS A 84 0.87 -15.59 -12.65
N SER A 85 1.69 -14.67 -13.14
CA SER A 85 3.09 -14.93 -13.49
C SER A 85 3.94 -15.30 -12.27
N LEU A 86 3.59 -14.77 -11.10
CA LEU A 86 4.26 -15.03 -9.82
C LEU A 86 3.63 -16.19 -9.03
N GLY A 87 2.62 -16.88 -9.57
CA GLY A 87 1.94 -17.99 -8.91
C GLY A 87 1.01 -17.59 -7.76
N TYR A 88 0.62 -16.32 -7.66
CA TYR A 88 -0.42 -15.87 -6.75
C TYR A 88 -1.80 -16.23 -7.32
N ALA A 89 -2.40 -17.29 -6.80
CA ALA A 89 -3.83 -17.53 -6.95
C ALA A 89 -4.55 -16.50 -6.06
N GLY A 90 -5.26 -15.54 -6.68
CA GLY A 90 -5.94 -14.48 -5.95
C GLY A 90 -6.82 -15.05 -4.83
N GLY A 91 -6.59 -14.61 -3.61
CA GLY A 91 -7.64 -14.63 -2.60
C GLY A 91 -8.67 -13.58 -3.01
N ASP A 92 -9.92 -13.99 -3.16
CA ASP A 92 -11.05 -13.12 -3.46
C ASP A 92 -11.08 -11.92 -2.50
N THR A 93 -10.95 -10.71 -3.05
CA THR A 93 -11.47 -9.47 -2.46
C THR A 93 -11.86 -8.50 -3.56
#